data_AF-A3D5K9-F1
#
_entry.id   AF-A3D5K9-F1
#
_cell.length_a   1.000
_cell.length_b   1.000
_cell.length_c   1.000
_cell.angle_alpha   90.00
_cell.angle_beta   90.00
_cell.angle_gamma   90.00
#
_symmetry.space_group_name_H-M   'P 1'
#
loop_
_entity.id
_entity.type
_entity.pdbx_description
1 polymer ?
#
loop_
_entity_poly.entity_id
_entity_poly.type
_entity_poly.pdbx_seq_one_letter_code
_entity_poly.pdbx_strand_id
1 'polypeptide(L)'
;MSSSNEAATPQSTNISYEQLTQSWPAFEAQILALLETLGLADKALVCDHVALRVNSIASADALRDTFSRVGKIISDNIINGRTILIIELDTPLTLGQFSIACVELPYPSDKVYPQEGWEHIELVIDSKAKDCDTLSQDLLALCPKLSALLPSEQAAEPFPSSSPDLNSQGIASLAGIKIKMSSPKGDKERLANPTIAFKRDDVCIKVHPHGIKAVIASEQT
;
A
#
# COMPACT_ATOMS: atom_id res chain seq x y z
N MET A 1 -48.89 26.84 -17.92
CA MET A 1 -48.20 25.91 -17.01
C MET A 1 -47.26 25.07 -17.85
N SER A 2 -45.98 25.43 -17.89
CA SER A 2 -44.94 24.63 -18.54
C SER A 2 -43.74 24.66 -17.62
N SER A 3 -43.73 23.75 -16.65
CA SER A 3 -42.54 23.49 -15.84
C SER A 3 -41.69 22.48 -16.60
N SER A 4 -40.64 22.98 -17.23
CA SER A 4 -39.55 22.16 -17.74
C SER A 4 -38.83 21.55 -16.54
N ASN A 5 -38.88 20.23 -16.44
CA ASN A 5 -38.13 19.48 -15.44
C ASN A 5 -36.70 19.31 -15.99
N GLU A 6 -35.76 20.15 -15.56
CA GLU A 6 -34.34 19.92 -15.81
C GLU A 6 -33.91 18.67 -15.02
N ALA A 7 -33.47 17.65 -15.75
CA ALA A 7 -32.84 16.48 -15.15
C ALA A 7 -31.51 16.93 -14.54
N ALA A 8 -31.41 16.87 -13.21
CA ALA A 8 -30.16 17.07 -12.49
C ALA A 8 -29.12 16.08 -13.00
N THR A 9 -28.02 16.60 -13.58
CA THR A 9 -26.83 15.82 -13.92
C THR A 9 -26.28 15.19 -12.63
N PRO A 10 -25.89 13.90 -12.60
CA PRO A 10 -25.26 13.35 -11.40
C PRO A 10 -23.97 14.12 -11.14
N GLN A 11 -23.94 14.90 -10.05
CA GLN A 11 -22.71 15.48 -9.54
C GLN A 11 -21.79 14.33 -9.17
N SER A 12 -20.72 14.13 -9.95
CA SER A 12 -19.58 13.32 -9.51
C SER A 12 -19.04 13.97 -8.24
N THR A 13 -19.34 13.38 -7.09
CA THR A 13 -18.84 13.88 -5.81
C THR A 13 -17.36 13.52 -5.73
N ASN A 14 -16.50 14.50 -6.02
CA ASN A 14 -15.05 14.33 -5.85
C ASN A 14 -14.76 13.98 -4.39
N ILE A 15 -13.87 13.01 -4.16
CA ILE A 15 -13.44 12.65 -2.81
C ILE A 15 -12.78 13.85 -2.10
N SER A 16 -13.18 14.11 -0.87
CA SER A 16 -12.68 15.19 -0.02
C SER A 16 -11.85 14.64 1.14
N TYR A 17 -11.03 15.50 1.75
CA TYR A 17 -10.27 15.16 2.96
C TYR A 17 -11.15 14.75 4.15
N GLU A 18 -12.34 15.36 4.27
CA GLU A 18 -13.31 14.97 5.30
C GLU A 18 -13.80 13.54 5.07
N GLN A 19 -14.12 13.17 3.82
CA GLN A 19 -14.51 11.80 3.49
C GLN A 19 -13.37 10.80 3.71
N LEU A 20 -12.11 11.17 3.44
CA LEU A 20 -10.94 10.36 3.79
C LEU A 20 -10.85 10.13 5.31
N THR A 21 -11.06 11.18 6.09
CA THR A 21 -11.03 11.09 7.56
C THR A 21 -12.16 10.20 8.08
N GLN A 22 -13.38 10.36 7.54
CA GLN A 22 -14.55 9.57 7.92
C GLN A 22 -14.42 8.08 7.53
N SER A 23 -13.76 7.78 6.41
CA SER A 23 -13.55 6.41 5.94
C SER A 23 -12.35 5.70 6.56
N TRP A 24 -11.46 6.43 7.24
CA TRP A 24 -10.25 5.86 7.86
C TRP A 24 -10.53 4.65 8.78
N PRO A 25 -11.48 4.69 9.73
CA PRO A 25 -11.70 3.55 10.63
C PRO A 25 -12.09 2.25 9.92
N ALA A 26 -12.85 2.37 8.81
CA ALA A 26 -13.25 1.21 8.02
C ALA A 26 -12.05 0.62 7.26
N PHE A 27 -11.22 1.49 6.66
CA PHE A 27 -9.98 1.08 6.00
C PHE A 27 -8.99 0.45 6.98
N GLU A 28 -8.79 1.05 8.15
CA GLU A 28 -7.95 0.52 9.23
C GLU A 28 -8.39 -0.90 9.61
N ALA A 29 -9.68 -1.12 9.85
CA ALA A 29 -10.19 -2.45 10.21
C ALA A 29 -9.92 -3.50 9.13
N GLN A 30 -10.06 -3.14 7.84
CA GLN A 30 -9.75 -4.04 6.73
C GLN A 30 -8.26 -4.37 6.63
N ILE A 31 -7.38 -3.39 6.83
CA ILE A 31 -5.93 -3.60 6.83
C ILE A 31 -5.49 -4.45 8.02
N LEU A 32 -5.99 -4.20 9.22
CA LEU A 32 -5.69 -5.01 10.41
C LEU A 32 -6.14 -6.46 10.22
N ALA A 33 -7.33 -6.69 9.65
CA ALA A 33 -7.79 -8.05 9.34
C ALA A 33 -6.90 -8.75 8.31
N LEU A 34 -6.37 -8.02 7.31
CA LEU A 34 -5.44 -8.57 6.33
C LEU A 34 -4.05 -8.84 6.95
N LEU A 35 -3.55 -7.97 7.83
CA LEU A 35 -2.31 -8.18 8.59
C LEU A 35 -2.36 -9.47 9.42
N GLU A 36 -3.45 -9.66 10.17
CA GLU A 36 -3.69 -10.88 10.97
C GLU A 36 -3.77 -12.12 10.08
N THR A 37 -4.49 -12.01 8.95
CA THR A 37 -4.56 -13.10 7.97
C THR A 37 -3.16 -13.48 7.47
N LEU A 38 -2.33 -12.51 7.12
CA LEU A 38 -0.97 -12.74 6.62
C LEU A 38 0.01 -13.17 7.71
N GLY A 39 -0.34 -13.04 8.99
CA GLY A 39 0.55 -13.30 10.12
C GLY A 39 1.66 -12.26 10.25
N LEU A 40 1.37 -11.02 9.85
CA LEU A 40 2.33 -9.90 9.84
C LEU A 40 2.09 -8.88 10.97
N ALA A 41 0.96 -8.96 11.67
CA ALA A 41 0.56 -7.97 12.68
C ALA A 41 1.54 -7.83 13.86
N ASP A 42 2.19 -8.93 14.25
CA ASP A 42 3.12 -9.03 15.38
C ASP A 42 4.60 -9.01 14.95
N LYS A 43 4.87 -8.82 13.66
CA LYS A 43 6.24 -8.87 13.12
C LYS A 43 6.93 -7.53 13.27
N ALA A 44 8.27 -7.56 13.30
CA ALA A 44 9.12 -6.38 13.37
C ALA A 44 9.15 -5.63 12.02
N LEU A 45 7.99 -5.14 11.61
CA LEU A 45 7.77 -4.33 10.41
C LEU A 45 7.44 -2.91 10.83
N VAL A 46 7.73 -1.95 9.96
CA VAL A 46 7.33 -0.55 10.12
C VAL A 46 6.32 -0.23 9.04
N CYS A 47 5.21 0.43 9.36
CA CYS A 47 4.34 0.96 8.33
C CYS A 47 4.92 2.29 7.82
N ASP A 48 5.41 2.27 6.59
CA ASP A 48 6.14 3.37 5.97
C ASP A 48 5.21 4.53 5.59
N HIS A 49 4.21 4.20 4.78
CA HIS A 49 3.25 5.13 4.26
C HIS A 49 1.93 4.43 3.94
N VAL A 50 0.87 5.24 3.88
CA VAL A 50 -0.44 4.84 3.37
C VAL A 50 -0.68 5.55 2.05
N ALA A 51 -1.40 4.91 1.13
CA ALA A 51 -1.64 5.44 -0.18
C ALA A 51 -3.13 5.47 -0.50
N LEU A 52 -3.50 6.45 -1.31
CA LEU A 52 -4.88 6.66 -1.74
C LEU A 52 -4.96 6.66 -3.28
N ARG A 53 -6.17 6.50 -3.82
CA ARG A 53 -6.45 6.61 -5.25
C ARG A 53 -7.55 7.63 -5.50
N VAL A 54 -7.34 8.42 -6.55
CA VAL A 54 -8.33 9.33 -7.11
C VAL A 54 -8.40 9.15 -8.62
N ASN A 55 -9.55 9.45 -9.19
CA ASN A 55 -9.87 9.28 -10.60
C ASN A 55 -9.90 10.62 -11.35
N SER A 56 -9.84 11.75 -10.67
CA SER A 56 -9.86 13.09 -11.29
C SER A 56 -8.70 13.97 -10.82
N ILE A 57 -8.19 14.81 -11.72
CA ILE A 57 -7.17 15.82 -11.41
C ILE A 57 -7.72 16.81 -10.38
N ALA A 58 -9.01 17.17 -10.49
CA ALA A 58 -9.67 18.06 -9.54
C ALA A 58 -9.68 17.49 -8.10
N SER A 59 -9.95 16.19 -7.93
CA SER A 59 -9.83 15.51 -6.63
C SER A 59 -8.40 15.53 -6.12
N ALA A 60 -7.42 15.26 -6.98
CA ALA A 60 -6.00 15.28 -6.62
C ALA A 60 -5.54 16.67 -6.15
N ASP A 61 -5.89 17.72 -6.89
CA ASP A 61 -5.55 19.11 -6.56
C ASP A 61 -6.22 19.57 -5.25
N ALA A 62 -7.50 19.26 -5.06
CA ALA A 62 -8.21 19.59 -3.83
C ALA A 62 -7.60 18.90 -2.60
N LEU A 63 -7.18 17.64 -2.75
CA LEU A 63 -6.47 16.90 -1.71
C LEU A 63 -5.07 17.47 -1.48
N ARG A 64 -4.31 17.78 -2.53
CA ARG A 64 -2.99 18.44 -2.44
C ARG A 64 -3.08 19.70 -1.60
N ASP A 65 -4.02 20.59 -1.92
CA ASP A 65 -4.22 21.85 -1.20
C ASP A 65 -4.54 21.58 0.27
N THR A 66 -5.35 20.56 0.56
CA THR A 66 -5.74 20.24 1.94
C THR A 66 -4.61 19.61 2.73
N PHE A 67 -3.91 18.64 2.17
CA PHE A 67 -2.74 18.02 2.79
C PHE A 67 -1.62 19.02 3.05
N SER A 68 -1.45 20.06 2.21
CA SER A 68 -0.46 21.13 2.44
C SER A 68 -0.73 21.98 3.69
N ARG A 69 -1.93 21.88 4.29
CA ARG A 69 -2.30 22.58 5.54
C ARG A 69 -2.11 21.73 6.80
N VAL A 70 -1.90 20.42 6.64
CA VAL A 70 -1.78 19.43 7.73
C VAL A 70 -0.49 18.60 7.60
N GLY A 71 0.45 19.10 6.81
CA GLY A 71 1.67 18.42 6.48
C GLY A 71 2.45 19.14 5.39
N LYS A 72 3.51 18.49 4.92
CA LYS A 72 4.46 19.01 3.95
C LYS A 72 4.60 18.04 2.79
N ILE A 73 4.50 18.56 1.56
CA ILE A 73 4.88 17.80 0.36
C ILE A 73 6.41 17.67 0.35
N ILE A 74 6.90 16.45 0.48
CA ILE A 74 8.33 16.11 0.50
C ILE A 74 8.83 15.51 -0.82
N SER A 75 7.92 15.13 -1.72
CA SER A 75 8.20 14.76 -3.11
C SER A 75 6.98 15.02 -4.00
N ASP A 76 7.22 15.47 -5.23
CA ASP A 76 6.24 15.68 -6.29
C ASP A 76 6.72 15.15 -7.65
N ASN A 77 7.40 14.00 -7.62
CA ASN A 77 8.00 13.39 -8.80
C ASN A 77 6.96 12.96 -9.86
N ILE A 78 7.38 13.01 -11.13
CA ILE A 78 6.63 12.45 -12.25
C ILE A 78 7.07 11.00 -12.45
N ILE A 79 6.13 10.06 -12.35
CA ILE A 79 6.36 8.63 -12.53
C ILE A 79 5.39 8.12 -13.60
N ASN A 80 5.90 7.59 -14.71
CA ASN A 80 5.09 7.17 -15.86
C ASN A 80 4.14 8.27 -16.37
N GLY A 81 4.62 9.51 -16.44
CA GLY A 81 3.88 10.65 -17.01
C GLY A 81 2.85 11.31 -16.09
N ARG A 82 2.73 10.90 -14.83
CA ARG A 82 1.82 11.52 -13.84
C ARG A 82 2.56 11.91 -12.56
N THR A 83 2.10 12.96 -11.91
CA THR A 83 2.59 13.38 -10.60
C THR A 83 2.25 12.32 -9.54
N ILE A 84 3.21 12.00 -8.67
CA ILE A 84 2.97 11.27 -7.44
C ILE A 84 3.49 12.13 -6.31
N LEU A 85 2.59 12.54 -5.42
CA LEU A 85 2.95 13.32 -4.23
C LEU A 85 3.26 12.37 -3.07
N ILE A 86 4.33 12.66 -2.35
CA ILE A 86 4.57 12.12 -1.00
C ILE A 86 4.44 13.28 -0.01
N ILE A 87 3.52 13.11 0.94
CA ILE A 87 3.17 14.12 1.94
C ILE A 87 3.56 13.58 3.30
N GLU A 88 4.40 14.30 4.03
CA GLU A 88 4.69 14.05 5.44
C GLU A 88 3.68 14.83 6.30
N LEU A 89 2.93 14.14 7.14
CA LEU A 89 1.89 14.74 7.99
C LEU A 89 2.48 15.38 9.24
N ASP A 90 1.91 16.49 9.68
CA ASP A 90 2.28 17.13 10.95
C ASP A 90 1.91 16.25 12.16
N THR A 91 0.81 15.49 12.03
CA THR A 91 0.36 14.48 12.99
C THR A 91 0.19 13.15 12.25
N PRO A 92 0.99 12.12 12.57
CA PRO A 92 0.86 10.80 11.95
C PRO A 92 -0.53 10.18 12.14
N LEU A 93 -0.93 9.37 11.17
CA LEU A 93 -2.12 8.53 11.28
C LEU A 93 -1.81 7.31 12.16
N THR A 94 -2.79 6.88 12.95
CA THR A 94 -2.70 5.65 13.74
C THR A 94 -3.37 4.51 12.99
N LEU A 95 -2.68 3.38 12.87
CA LEU A 95 -3.23 2.12 12.35
C LEU A 95 -2.83 0.99 13.29
N GLY A 96 -3.73 0.59 14.18
CA GLY A 96 -3.41 -0.33 15.27
C GLY A 96 -2.21 0.16 16.10
N GLN A 97 -1.10 -0.58 16.07
CA GLN A 97 0.15 -0.21 16.74
C GLN A 97 1.07 0.68 15.89
N PHE A 98 0.76 0.86 14.60
CA PHE A 98 1.60 1.63 13.68
C PHE A 98 1.29 3.12 13.76
N SER A 99 2.35 3.91 13.58
CA SER A 99 2.27 5.35 13.37
C SER A 99 2.77 5.66 11.96
N ILE A 100 1.88 6.18 11.11
CA ILE A 100 2.12 6.38 9.68
C ILE A 100 2.26 7.88 9.42
N ALA A 101 3.48 8.32 9.18
CA ALA A 101 3.77 9.74 8.99
C ALA A 101 3.59 10.21 7.53
N CYS A 102 3.55 9.28 6.57
CA CYS A 102 3.55 9.62 5.15
C CYS A 102 2.28 9.16 4.44
N VAL A 103 1.77 10.02 3.54
CA VAL A 103 0.69 9.71 2.60
C VAL A 103 1.22 9.79 1.17
N GLU A 104 0.97 8.77 0.37
CA GLU A 104 1.15 8.81 -1.09
C GLU A 104 -0.17 9.21 -1.78
N LEU A 105 -0.12 10.27 -2.58
CA LEU A 105 -1.21 10.72 -3.45
C LEU A 105 -0.75 10.69 -4.91
N PRO A 106 -1.02 9.59 -5.63
CA PRO A 106 -0.80 9.52 -7.06
C PRO A 106 -1.92 10.24 -7.82
N TYR A 107 -1.55 11.21 -8.67
CA TYR A 107 -2.50 11.82 -9.61
C TYR A 107 -3.04 10.74 -10.57
N PRO A 108 -4.28 10.86 -11.05
CA PRO A 108 -4.90 9.84 -11.90
C PRO A 108 -4.07 9.56 -13.16
N SER A 109 -4.10 8.30 -13.60
CA SER A 109 -3.66 7.88 -14.93
C SER A 109 -4.90 7.51 -15.77
N ASP A 110 -4.71 6.87 -16.92
CA ASP A 110 -5.83 6.33 -17.73
C ASP A 110 -6.62 5.21 -17.01
N LYS A 111 -6.09 4.70 -15.89
CA LYS A 111 -6.75 3.65 -15.13
C LYS A 111 -7.78 4.28 -14.19
N VAL A 112 -9.04 3.90 -14.38
CA VAL A 112 -10.13 4.22 -13.45
C VAL A 112 -10.18 3.17 -12.34
N TYR A 113 -10.19 3.63 -11.09
CA TYR A 113 -10.33 2.81 -9.90
C TYR A 113 -11.82 2.70 -9.52
N PRO A 114 -12.32 1.51 -9.14
CA PRO A 114 -13.71 1.34 -8.74
C PRO A 114 -14.14 2.19 -7.54
N GLN A 115 -13.18 2.52 -6.67
CA GLN A 115 -13.36 3.35 -5.48
C GLN A 115 -12.24 4.40 -5.42
N GLU A 116 -12.60 5.61 -5.03
CA GLU A 116 -11.64 6.66 -4.64
C GLU A 116 -11.52 6.69 -3.11
N GLY A 117 -10.30 6.92 -2.60
CA GLY A 117 -10.01 6.89 -1.17
C GLY A 117 -8.75 6.11 -0.83
N TRP A 118 -8.61 5.72 0.44
CA TRP A 118 -7.51 4.86 0.91
C TRP A 118 -7.53 3.50 0.19
N GLU A 119 -6.36 3.01 -0.24
CA GLU A 119 -6.29 1.75 -1.02
C GLU A 119 -5.30 0.74 -0.45
N HIS A 120 -4.14 1.20 0.02
CA HIS A 120 -3.12 0.30 0.54
C HIS A 120 -2.20 0.96 1.56
N ILE A 121 -1.51 0.12 2.32
CA ILE A 121 -0.34 0.51 3.11
C ILE A 121 0.90 -0.16 2.55
N GLU A 122 2.06 0.43 2.83
CA GLU A 122 3.35 -0.19 2.57
C GLU A 122 4.13 -0.36 3.88
N LEU A 123 4.76 -1.54 4.02
CA LEU A 123 5.53 -1.95 5.17
C LEU A 123 7.01 -2.07 4.79
N VAL A 124 7.87 -1.60 5.68
CA VAL A 124 9.32 -1.81 5.60
C VAL A 124 9.70 -3.07 6.37
N ILE A 125 10.45 -3.94 5.71
CA ILE A 125 11.18 -5.05 6.33
C ILE A 125 12.68 -4.71 6.40
N ASP A 126 13.34 -5.07 7.50
CA ASP A 126 14.80 -4.97 7.59
C ASP A 126 15.45 -6.03 6.67
N SER A 127 15.71 -5.63 5.44
CA SER A 127 16.23 -6.48 4.36
C SER A 127 17.22 -5.70 3.51
N LYS A 128 18.15 -6.42 2.88
CA LYS A 128 19.08 -5.89 1.88
C LYS A 128 18.73 -6.35 0.46
N ALA A 129 17.55 -6.93 0.28
CA ALA A 129 17.10 -7.47 -0.99
C ALA A 129 17.11 -6.40 -2.08
N LYS A 130 17.63 -6.77 -3.26
CA LYS A 130 17.62 -5.92 -4.46
C LYS A 130 16.68 -6.45 -5.55
N ASP A 131 16.08 -7.60 -5.31
CA ASP A 131 15.15 -8.29 -6.18
C ASP A 131 14.04 -8.95 -5.36
N CYS A 132 12.97 -9.36 -6.04
CA CYS A 132 11.79 -9.95 -5.41
C CYS A 132 12.07 -11.36 -4.85
N ASP A 133 13.05 -12.08 -5.39
CA ASP A 133 13.36 -13.44 -4.95
C ASP A 133 14.03 -13.39 -3.56
N THR A 134 15.05 -12.55 -3.40
CA THR A 134 15.70 -12.29 -2.11
C THR A 134 14.71 -11.72 -1.09
N LEU A 135 13.87 -10.76 -1.50
CA LEU A 135 12.84 -10.20 -0.63
C LEU A 135 11.82 -11.26 -0.18
N SER A 136 11.45 -12.18 -1.07
CA SER A 136 10.55 -13.29 -0.73
C SER A 136 11.19 -14.21 0.30
N GLN A 137 12.48 -14.54 0.15
CA GLN A 137 13.22 -15.37 1.11
C GLN A 137 13.30 -14.70 2.49
N ASP A 138 13.64 -13.42 2.55
CA ASP A 138 13.69 -12.65 3.80
C ASP A 138 12.32 -12.58 4.48
N LEU A 139 11.26 -12.38 3.70
CA LEU A 139 9.89 -12.33 4.22
C LEU A 139 9.41 -13.71 4.70
N LEU A 140 9.82 -14.80 4.06
CA LEU A 140 9.56 -16.17 4.51
C LEU A 140 10.31 -16.52 5.79
N ALA A 141 11.54 -16.04 5.95
CA ALA A 141 12.30 -16.19 7.20
C ALA A 141 11.61 -15.46 8.37
N LEU A 142 11.04 -14.28 8.11
CA LEU A 142 10.27 -13.51 9.09
C LEU A 142 8.89 -14.14 9.40
N CYS A 143 8.20 -14.63 8.36
CA CYS A 143 6.85 -15.20 8.47
C CYS A 143 6.71 -16.46 7.58
N PRO A 144 7.02 -17.66 8.11
CA PRO A 144 6.94 -18.92 7.36
C PRO A 144 5.53 -19.26 6.83
N LYS A 145 4.47 -18.69 7.44
CA LYS A 145 3.08 -18.83 7.00
C LYS A 145 2.89 -18.39 5.53
N LEU A 146 3.69 -17.44 5.05
CA LEU A 146 3.60 -16.93 3.69
C LEU A 146 4.12 -17.91 2.61
N SER A 147 4.71 -19.05 3.00
CA SER A 147 5.14 -20.11 2.06
C SER A 147 4.00 -20.69 1.22
N ALA A 148 2.76 -20.56 1.68
CA ALA A 148 1.57 -20.93 0.91
C ALA A 148 1.24 -19.94 -0.23
N LEU A 149 1.82 -18.74 -0.22
CA LEU A 149 1.56 -17.65 -1.16
C LEU A 149 2.77 -17.28 -2.02
N LEU A 150 3.98 -17.45 -1.49
CA LEU A 150 5.24 -17.10 -2.15
C LEU A 150 5.96 -18.35 -2.65
N PRO A 151 6.67 -18.27 -3.79
CA PRO A 151 7.52 -19.35 -4.24
C PRO A 151 8.62 -19.62 -3.19
N SER A 152 8.81 -20.89 -2.82
CA SER A 152 9.94 -21.32 -2.01
C SER A 152 10.94 -22.08 -2.89
N GLU A 153 12.22 -21.68 -2.86
CA GLU A 153 13.28 -22.44 -3.55
C GLU A 153 13.58 -23.78 -2.84
N GLN A 154 13.14 -23.94 -1.59
CA GLN A 154 13.41 -25.10 -0.73
C GLN A 154 12.47 -26.30 -0.94
N ALA A 155 11.77 -26.39 -2.08
CA ALA A 155 10.92 -27.55 -2.41
C ALA A 155 11.70 -28.82 -2.80
N ALA A 156 13.03 -28.85 -2.66
CA ALA A 156 13.89 -29.93 -3.14
C ALA A 156 14.37 -30.93 -2.07
N GLU A 157 14.04 -30.79 -0.78
CA GLU A 157 14.38 -31.81 0.22
C GLU A 157 13.16 -32.21 1.06
N PRO A 158 12.92 -33.51 1.30
CA PRO A 158 11.84 -33.97 2.16
C PRO A 158 12.18 -33.58 3.60
N PHE A 159 11.68 -32.43 4.04
CA PHE A 159 11.84 -32.01 5.43
C PHE A 159 11.19 -33.04 6.38
N PRO A 160 11.88 -33.43 7.47
CA PRO A 160 11.29 -34.27 8.50
C PRO A 160 10.13 -33.52 9.16
N SER A 161 8.99 -34.20 9.25
CA SER A 161 7.67 -33.79 9.73
C SER A 161 7.64 -33.24 11.17
N SER A 162 8.25 -32.07 11.39
CA SER A 162 8.29 -31.41 12.70
C SER A 162 8.15 -29.89 12.64
N SER A 163 7.72 -29.35 11.49
CA SER A 163 7.18 -27.99 11.46
C SER A 163 5.75 -28.01 12.03
N PRO A 164 5.36 -27.03 12.85
CA PRO A 164 4.05 -27.03 13.48
C PRO A 164 2.98 -27.03 12.40
N ASP A 165 2.00 -27.92 12.56
CA ASP A 165 0.85 -28.07 11.69
C ASP A 165 0.32 -26.69 11.26
N LEU A 166 0.60 -26.27 10.02
CA LEU A 166 -0.34 -25.40 9.33
C LEU A 166 -1.58 -26.26 9.12
N ASN A 167 -2.46 -26.25 10.12
CA ASN A 167 -3.75 -26.92 10.03
C ASN A 167 -4.46 -26.42 8.75
N SER A 168 -5.33 -27.25 8.19
CA SER A 168 -6.12 -26.91 6.99
C SER A 168 -6.87 -25.58 7.10
N GLN A 169 -7.13 -25.10 8.32
CA GLN A 169 -7.68 -23.78 8.62
C GLN A 169 -6.74 -22.60 8.28
N GLY A 170 -5.44 -22.72 8.56
CA GLY A 170 -4.46 -21.67 8.28
C GLY A 170 -4.33 -21.37 6.79
N ILE A 171 -4.33 -22.41 5.94
CA ILE A 171 -4.26 -22.27 4.48
C ILE A 171 -5.59 -21.74 3.92
N ALA A 172 -6.73 -22.21 4.43
CA ALA A 172 -8.04 -21.69 4.03
C ALA A 172 -8.17 -20.18 4.28
N SER A 173 -7.59 -19.70 5.38
CA SER A 173 -7.60 -18.27 5.71
C SER A 173 -6.84 -17.40 4.70
N LEU A 174 -5.93 -17.96 3.89
CA LEU A 174 -5.14 -17.25 2.87
C LEU A 174 -5.83 -17.24 1.49
N ALA A 175 -6.94 -17.97 1.33
CA ALA A 175 -7.71 -17.98 0.09
C ALA A 175 -8.12 -16.55 -0.33
N GLY A 176 -8.16 -16.32 -1.64
CA GLY A 176 -8.54 -15.03 -2.23
C GLY A 176 -7.46 -13.94 -2.20
N ILE A 177 -6.30 -14.19 -1.59
CA ILE A 177 -5.17 -13.25 -1.64
C ILE A 177 -4.46 -13.36 -2.99
N LYS A 178 -4.31 -12.23 -3.67
CA LYS A 178 -3.56 -12.10 -4.93
C LYS A 178 -2.18 -11.50 -4.63
N ILE A 179 -1.14 -12.13 -5.17
CA ILE A 179 0.24 -11.66 -5.05
C ILE A 179 0.67 -10.96 -6.33
N LYS A 180 1.33 -9.81 -6.18
CA LYS A 180 2.04 -9.16 -7.28
C LYS A 180 3.42 -8.75 -6.81
N MET A 181 4.43 -9.18 -7.54
CA MET A 181 5.82 -8.77 -7.34
C MET A 181 6.19 -7.70 -8.35
N SER A 182 6.93 -6.68 -7.93
CA SER A 182 7.44 -5.64 -8.81
C SER A 182 8.73 -5.06 -8.27
N SER A 183 9.64 -4.68 -9.16
CA SER A 183 10.81 -3.86 -8.84
C SER A 183 10.69 -2.58 -9.66
N PRO A 184 9.97 -1.55 -9.16
CA PRO A 184 9.76 -0.32 -9.91
C PRO A 184 11.10 0.35 -10.21
N LYS A 185 11.35 0.65 -11.48
CA LYS A 185 12.55 1.39 -11.89
C LYS A 185 12.17 2.82 -12.23
N GLY A 186 12.50 3.76 -11.35
CA GLY A 186 12.42 5.19 -11.65
C GLY A 186 13.59 5.63 -12.55
N ASP A 187 13.40 6.68 -13.34
CA ASP A 187 14.45 7.21 -14.23
C ASP A 187 15.72 7.63 -13.48
N LYS A 188 15.58 7.98 -12.20
CA LYS A 188 16.67 8.33 -11.28
C LYS A 188 16.93 7.27 -10.21
N GLU A 189 16.40 6.05 -10.34
CA GLU A 189 16.53 5.02 -9.32
C GLU A 189 18.02 4.81 -8.97
N ARG A 190 18.34 5.01 -7.69
CA ARG A 190 19.66 4.72 -7.10
C ARG A 190 19.59 3.58 -6.09
N LEU A 191 18.40 3.30 -5.57
CA LEU A 191 18.13 2.35 -4.53
C LEU A 191 17.06 1.36 -5.00
N ALA A 192 17.47 0.12 -5.22
CA ALA A 192 16.54 -0.95 -5.60
C ALA A 192 15.53 -1.16 -4.47
N ASN A 193 14.24 -1.01 -4.77
CA ASN A 193 13.16 -1.19 -3.80
C ASN A 193 12.16 -2.23 -4.32
N PRO A 194 12.55 -3.53 -4.39
CA PRO A 194 11.62 -4.59 -4.76
C PRO A 194 10.42 -4.58 -3.82
N THR A 195 9.25 -4.92 -4.34
CA THR A 195 7.97 -4.82 -3.63
C THR A 195 7.15 -6.08 -3.86
N ILE A 196 6.65 -6.65 -2.76
CA ILE A 196 5.68 -7.75 -2.79
C ILE A 196 4.35 -7.20 -2.28
N ALA A 197 3.31 -7.26 -3.11
CA ALA A 197 1.97 -6.79 -2.80
C ALA A 197 1.02 -7.97 -2.53
N PHE A 198 0.36 -7.95 -1.38
CA PHE A 198 -0.70 -8.86 -0.97
C PHE A 198 -2.03 -8.13 -1.06
N LYS A 199 -2.90 -8.52 -2.00
CA LYS A 199 -4.21 -7.89 -2.20
C LYS A 199 -5.34 -8.85 -1.86
N ARG A 200 -6.29 -8.38 -1.07
CA ARG A 200 -7.57 -9.06 -0.82
C ARG A 200 -8.69 -8.05 -0.96
N ASP A 201 -9.69 -8.40 -1.77
CA ASP A 201 -10.82 -7.53 -2.07
C ASP A 201 -10.32 -6.15 -2.54
N ASP A 202 -10.70 -5.09 -1.83
CA ASP A 202 -10.38 -3.70 -2.17
C ASP A 202 -9.11 -3.16 -1.48
N VAL A 203 -8.52 -3.90 -0.55
CA VAL A 203 -7.32 -3.45 0.20
C VAL A 203 -6.06 -4.24 -0.15
N CYS A 204 -4.92 -3.58 0.01
CA CYS A 204 -3.62 -4.18 -0.23
C CYS A 204 -2.60 -3.80 0.85
N ILE A 205 -1.71 -4.73 1.15
CA ILE A 205 -0.51 -4.51 1.97
C ILE A 205 0.68 -4.80 1.07
N LYS A 206 1.63 -3.87 0.98
CA LYS A 206 2.89 -4.10 0.29
C LYS A 206 4.04 -4.19 1.29
N VAL A 207 5.08 -4.92 0.92
CA VAL A 207 6.31 -5.04 1.70
C VAL A 207 7.50 -4.72 0.80
N HIS A 208 8.41 -3.89 1.29
CA HIS A 208 9.64 -3.49 0.58
C HIS A 208 10.80 -3.20 1.56
N PRO A 209 12.07 -3.22 1.13
CA PRO A 209 13.23 -3.05 2.03
C PRO A 209 13.47 -1.61 2.50
N HIS A 210 13.06 -0.61 1.72
CA HIS A 210 13.44 0.78 1.96
C HIS A 210 12.24 1.70 2.05
N GLY A 211 12.12 2.44 3.16
CA GLY A 211 11.06 3.44 3.34
C GLY A 211 11.14 4.59 2.35
N ILE A 212 10.00 5.25 2.10
CA ILE A 212 9.83 6.24 1.05
C ILE A 212 10.77 7.45 1.21
N LYS A 213 11.05 7.86 2.45
CA LYS A 213 12.01 8.94 2.72
C LYS A 213 13.44 8.58 2.31
N ALA A 214 13.84 7.32 2.48
CA ALA A 214 15.15 6.85 2.05
C ALA A 214 15.24 6.78 0.52
N VAL A 215 14.17 6.34 -0.14
CA VAL A 215 14.07 6.35 -1.60
C VAL A 215 14.19 7.79 -2.14
N ILE A 216 13.40 8.73 -1.63
CA ILE A 216 13.45 10.16 -2.03
C ILE A 216 14.86 10.73 -1.83
N ALA A 217 15.49 10.48 -0.68
CA ALA A 217 16.84 10.97 -0.41
C ALA A 217 17.87 10.42 -1.41
N SER A 218 17.72 9.16 -1.84
CA SER A 218 18.61 8.54 -2.83
C SER A 218 18.49 9.12 -4.24
N GLU A 219 17.33 9.70 -4.60
CA GLU A 219 17.09 10.30 -5.92
C GLU A 219 17.58 11.75 -6.04
N GLN A 220 17.90 12.39 -4.91
CA GLN A 220 18.41 13.77 -4.83
C GLN A 220 19.93 13.86 -4.92
N THR A 221 20.63 12.72 -4.94
CA THR A 221 22.09 12.60 -5.08
C THR A 221 22.49 12.08 -6.46
#